data_AF-A0A2W5YMH1-F1
#
_entry.id   AF-A0A2W5YMH1-F1
#
_cell.length_a   1.000
_cell.length_b   1.000
_cell.length_c   1.000
_cell.angle_alpha   90.00
_cell.angle_beta   90.00
_cell.angle_gamma   90.00
#
_symmetry.space_group_name_H-M   'P 1'
#
loop_
_entity.id
_entity.type
_entity.pdbx_description
1 polymer ?
#
loop_
_entity_poly.entity_id
_entity_poly.type
_entity_poly.pdbx_seq_one_letter_code
_entity_poly.pdbx_strand_id
1 'polypeptide(L)'
;MVGFAGCWKKSGEAVVLEKEHIAAAEPSPTPKDNPPPAPSASPAKAPEKEEVAAALELAADEIVVDSIVMKKDVRGTSRDPRAIDREQWIVRLEMIQDLRKLTVFTERARWEKLKVGDRVKVTYRQGKYTGSIWSVNID
;
A
#
# COMPACT_ATOMS: atom_id res chain seq x y z
N MET A 1 -31.36 -2.90 11.31
CA MET A 1 -30.27 -2.90 12.32
C MET A 1 -29.26 -3.98 11.93
N VAL A 2 -28.30 -3.68 11.06
CA VAL A 2 -27.30 -4.66 10.61
C VAL A 2 -26.17 -4.67 11.62
N GLY A 3 -26.26 -5.55 12.62
CA GLY A 3 -25.17 -5.78 13.55
C GLY A 3 -24.01 -6.46 12.84
N PHE A 4 -22.82 -5.84 12.84
CA PHE A 4 -21.55 -6.46 12.45
C PHE A 4 -21.13 -7.54 13.47
N ALA A 5 -21.98 -8.55 13.69
CA ALA A 5 -21.80 -9.62 14.67
C ALA A 5 -20.85 -10.74 14.19
N GLY A 6 -19.88 -10.41 13.33
CA GLY A 6 -19.13 -11.39 12.54
C GLY A 6 -17.60 -11.33 12.67
N CYS A 7 -17.04 -10.63 13.65
CA CYS A 7 -15.58 -10.53 13.80
C CYS A 7 -15.12 -11.05 15.16
N TRP A 8 -14.13 -11.93 15.18
CA TRP A 8 -13.45 -12.37 16.40
C TRP A 8 -12.11 -11.66 16.57
N LYS A 9 -11.86 -11.20 17.79
CA LYS A 9 -10.57 -10.66 18.20
C LYS A 9 -9.65 -11.83 18.55
N LYS A 10 -8.50 -11.90 17.91
CA LYS A 10 -7.44 -12.89 18.13
C LYS A 10 -6.16 -12.17 18.47
N SER A 11 -5.25 -12.86 19.12
CA SER A 11 -3.90 -12.40 19.40
C SER A 11 -2.91 -13.51 19.08
N GLY A 12 -1.69 -13.13 18.73
CA GLY A 12 -0.61 -14.05 18.44
C GLY A 12 0.73 -13.34 18.46
N GLU A 13 1.79 -14.10 18.22
CA GLU A 13 3.14 -13.57 18.08
C GLU A 13 3.52 -13.52 16.60
N ALA A 14 4.19 -12.44 16.21
CA ALA A 14 4.69 -12.23 14.87
C ALA A 14 6.12 -11.71 14.88
N VAL A 15 6.88 -12.00 13.83
CA VAL A 15 8.22 -11.47 13.61
C VAL A 15 8.14 -10.29 12.65
N VAL A 16 8.86 -9.21 12.96
CA VAL A 16 9.00 -8.08 12.04
C VAL A 16 9.90 -8.48 10.87
N LEU A 17 9.35 -8.59 9.67
CA LEU A 17 10.13 -8.89 8.47
C LEU A 17 10.72 -7.64 7.84
N GLU A 18 9.89 -6.61 7.67
CA GLU A 18 10.29 -5.39 6.98
C GLU A 18 9.60 -4.19 7.60
N LYS A 19 10.27 -3.04 7.50
CA LYS A 19 9.78 -1.74 7.91
C LYS A 19 9.82 -0.84 6.70
N GLU A 20 8.68 -0.26 6.34
CA GLU A 20 8.54 0.66 5.21
C GLU A 20 7.94 1.97 5.72
N HIS A 21 8.53 3.09 5.32
CA HIS A 21 8.01 4.42 5.58
C HIS A 21 7.64 5.04 4.23
N ILE A 22 6.44 5.60 4.15
CA ILE A 22 5.96 6.37 3.00
C ILE A 22 5.65 7.78 3.50
N ALA A 23 6.40 8.76 3.00
CA ALA A 23 6.14 10.16 3.29
C ALA A 23 4.74 10.57 2.79
N ALA A 24 4.14 11.58 3.42
CA ALA A 24 2.87 12.14 2.95
C ALA A 24 3.00 12.61 1.50
N ALA A 25 1.93 12.44 0.71
CA ALA A 25 1.87 12.91 -0.66
C ALA A 25 2.04 14.42 -0.72
N GLU A 26 2.82 14.88 -1.69
CA GLU A 26 3.02 16.30 -1.93
C GLU A 26 1.68 16.79 -2.46
N PRO A 27 1.05 17.83 -1.86
CA PRO A 27 -0.14 18.39 -2.44
C PRO A 27 0.27 18.91 -3.82
N SER A 28 -0.18 18.22 -4.87
CA SER A 28 -0.04 18.74 -6.22
C SER A 28 -0.63 20.14 -6.20
N PRO A 29 0.09 21.19 -6.64
CA PRO A 29 -0.54 22.48 -6.82
C PRO A 29 -1.72 22.23 -7.75
N THR A 30 -2.91 22.52 -7.24
CA THR A 30 -4.12 22.59 -8.05
C THR A 30 -3.79 23.54 -9.19
N PRO A 31 -3.97 23.17 -10.47
CA PRO A 31 -4.02 24.16 -11.52
C PRO A 31 -5.23 25.04 -11.23
N LYS A 32 -5.03 26.16 -10.54
CA LYS A 32 -5.96 27.28 -10.63
C LYS A 32 -5.83 27.81 -12.06
N ASP A 33 -6.99 28.08 -12.64
CA ASP A 33 -7.21 28.66 -13.96
C ASP A 33 -7.09 27.71 -15.16
N ASN A 34 -8.20 27.07 -15.49
CA ASN A 34 -8.53 26.79 -16.89
C ASN A 34 -9.95 27.31 -17.15
N PRO A 35 -10.15 28.38 -17.96
CA PRO A 35 -11.49 28.79 -18.38
C PRO A 35 -12.12 27.71 -19.29
N PRO A 36 -13.46 27.63 -19.38
CA PRO A 36 -14.15 26.50 -20.00
C PRO A 36 -13.82 26.37 -21.49
N PRO A 37 -13.62 25.15 -22.02
CA PRO A 37 -13.39 24.96 -23.44
C PRO A 37 -14.68 25.20 -24.24
N ALA A 38 -14.58 26.09 -25.24
CA ALA A 38 -15.57 26.20 -26.31
C ALA A 38 -15.59 24.91 -27.16
N PRO A 39 -16.74 24.52 -27.74
CA PRO A 39 -16.87 23.24 -28.44
C PRO A 39 -16.26 23.32 -29.83
N SER A 40 -15.42 22.34 -30.20
CA SER A 40 -15.07 22.10 -31.60
C SER A 40 -14.74 20.63 -31.85
N ALA A 41 -15.70 19.98 -32.50
CA ALA A 41 -15.61 18.90 -33.50
C ALA A 41 -14.62 17.71 -33.31
N SER A 42 -15.22 16.52 -33.19
CA SER A 42 -14.69 15.19 -33.59
C SER A 42 -14.31 15.10 -35.09
N PRO A 43 -13.61 14.06 -35.64
CA PRO A 43 -13.80 12.63 -35.33
C PRO A 43 -12.59 11.66 -35.37
N ALA A 44 -12.82 10.49 -34.73
CA ALA A 44 -12.28 9.12 -34.86
C ALA A 44 -11.12 8.79 -35.85
N LYS A 45 -10.18 7.92 -35.41
CA LYS A 45 -10.00 6.50 -35.86
C LYS A 45 -8.67 5.89 -35.34
N ALA A 46 -8.73 4.71 -34.72
CA ALA A 46 -7.58 3.88 -34.35
C ALA A 46 -6.91 3.24 -35.60
N PRO A 47 -5.70 2.65 -35.46
CA PRO A 47 -5.68 1.19 -35.48
C PRO A 47 -4.64 0.51 -34.55
N GLU A 48 -4.98 -0.73 -34.19
CA GLU A 48 -4.20 -1.74 -33.47
C GLU A 48 -2.96 -2.24 -34.25
N LYS A 49 -1.93 -2.69 -33.53
CA LYS A 49 -1.13 -3.87 -33.93
C LYS A 49 -0.34 -4.50 -32.76
N GLU A 50 -0.88 -5.62 -32.29
CA GLU A 50 -0.22 -6.92 -32.05
C GLU A 50 1.19 -6.99 -31.44
N GLU A 51 1.21 -7.40 -30.17
CA GLU A 51 1.97 -8.53 -29.59
C GLU A 51 3.42 -8.76 -30.04
N VAL A 52 4.36 -8.34 -29.20
CA VAL A 52 5.62 -9.08 -29.02
C VAL A 52 5.89 -9.21 -27.53
N ALA A 53 5.77 -10.45 -27.05
CA ALA A 53 6.26 -10.88 -25.77
C ALA A 53 7.77 -10.56 -25.65
N ALA A 54 8.10 -9.55 -24.86
CA ALA A 54 9.42 -9.39 -24.31
C ALA A 54 9.19 -8.91 -22.88
N ALA A 55 9.81 -9.60 -21.93
CA ALA A 55 10.05 -9.04 -20.61
C ALA A 55 10.56 -7.61 -20.83
N LEU A 56 9.73 -6.60 -20.53
CA LEU A 56 10.23 -5.26 -20.32
C LEU A 56 11.17 -5.43 -19.13
N GLU A 57 12.46 -5.59 -19.42
CA GLU A 57 13.52 -5.40 -18.46
C GLU A 57 13.26 -4.01 -17.89
N LEU A 58 12.60 -3.97 -16.74
CA LEU A 58 12.55 -2.78 -15.91
C LEU A 58 13.98 -2.27 -15.89
N ALA A 59 14.19 -1.02 -16.31
CA ALA A 59 15.51 -0.41 -16.16
C ALA A 59 15.97 -0.64 -14.71
N ALA A 60 17.26 -0.80 -14.45
CA ALA A 60 17.75 -1.14 -13.10
C ALA A 60 17.24 -0.17 -12.02
N ASP A 61 16.86 1.03 -12.43
CA ASP A 61 16.33 2.11 -11.61
C ASP A 61 14.79 2.18 -11.56
N GLU A 62 14.06 1.27 -12.22
CA GLU A 62 12.61 1.21 -12.27
C GLU A 62 12.07 -0.01 -11.51
N ILE A 63 11.00 0.21 -10.77
CA ILE A 63 10.30 -0.82 -9.99
C ILE A 63 8.81 -0.73 -10.27
N VAL A 64 8.14 -1.87 -10.30
CA VAL A 64 6.67 -1.92 -10.32
C VAL A 64 6.16 -1.96 -8.90
N VAL A 65 5.34 -1.00 -8.53
CA VAL A 65 4.62 -0.97 -7.24
C VAL A 65 3.14 -0.83 -7.55
N ASP A 66 2.34 -1.79 -7.09
CA ASP A 66 0.87 -1.79 -7.27
C ASP A 66 0.43 -1.62 -8.74
N SER A 67 1.14 -2.27 -9.67
CA SER A 67 0.94 -2.17 -11.13
C SER A 67 1.33 -0.84 -11.77
N ILE A 68 1.97 0.07 -11.03
CA ILE A 68 2.51 1.34 -11.54
C ILE A 68 4.04 1.24 -11.59
N VAL A 69 4.62 1.51 -12.76
CA VAL A 69 6.08 1.60 -12.93
C VAL A 69 6.56 2.95 -12.37
N MET A 70 7.56 2.94 -11.50
CA MET A 70 8.19 4.15 -10.97
C MET A 70 9.69 3.96 -10.78
N LYS A 71 10.41 5.06 -10.57
CA LYS A 71 11.83 5.00 -10.21
C LYS A 71 12.03 4.50 -8.78
N LYS A 72 13.08 3.74 -8.53
CA LYS A 72 13.43 3.15 -7.23
C LYS A 72 13.66 4.22 -6.16
N ASP A 73 14.27 5.35 -6.52
CA ASP A 73 14.50 6.50 -5.62
C ASP A 73 13.22 7.22 -5.18
N VAL A 74 12.11 6.98 -5.89
CA VAL A 74 10.81 7.60 -5.61
C VAL A 74 10.02 6.79 -4.57
N ARG A 75 10.38 5.53 -4.32
CA ARG A 75 9.68 4.66 -3.38
C ARG A 75 9.78 5.17 -1.94
N GLY A 76 8.65 5.25 -1.25
CA GLY A 76 8.57 5.75 0.13
C GLY A 76 8.72 7.27 0.25
N THR A 77 8.85 7.99 -0.86
CA THR A 77 8.83 9.45 -0.90
C THR A 77 7.41 9.97 -1.13
N SER A 78 7.29 11.28 -1.06
CA SER A 78 6.04 12.02 -1.32
C SER A 78 5.46 11.79 -2.73
N ARG A 79 6.28 11.28 -3.66
CA ARG A 79 5.91 10.95 -5.04
C ARG A 79 5.60 9.46 -5.25
N ASP A 80 5.61 8.64 -4.19
CA ASP A 80 5.13 7.26 -4.24
C ASP A 80 3.60 7.30 -4.51
N PRO A 81 3.07 6.56 -5.49
CA PRO A 81 1.63 6.55 -5.79
C PRO A 81 0.78 5.98 -4.65
N ARG A 82 1.39 5.29 -3.67
CA ARG A 82 0.72 4.86 -2.44
C ARG A 82 0.75 5.94 -1.36
N ALA A 83 1.50 7.03 -1.54
CA ALA A 83 1.48 8.15 -0.63
C ALA A 83 0.07 8.76 -0.62
N ILE A 84 -0.52 8.84 0.56
CA ILE A 84 -1.78 9.52 0.82
C ILE A 84 -1.49 10.85 1.49
N ASP A 85 -2.51 11.62 1.87
CA ASP A 85 -2.36 12.93 2.52
C ASP A 85 -1.56 12.91 3.84
N ARG A 86 -1.26 11.73 4.39
CA ARG A 86 -0.58 11.52 5.68
C ARG A 86 0.60 10.57 5.51
N GLU A 87 1.60 10.75 6.37
CA GLU A 87 2.73 9.82 6.49
C GLU A 87 2.23 8.43 6.92
N GLN A 88 2.76 7.39 6.28
CA GLN A 88 2.41 6.01 6.56
C GLN A 88 3.62 5.25 7.07
N TRP A 89 3.47 4.64 8.24
CA TRP A 89 4.48 3.80 8.87
C TRP A 89 4.01 2.35 8.78
N ILE A 90 4.54 1.65 7.79
CA ILE A 90 4.12 0.30 7.43
C ILE A 90 5.11 -0.70 8.03
N VAL A 91 4.58 -1.73 8.66
CA VAL A 91 5.34 -2.86 9.17
C VAL A 91 4.79 -4.13 8.53
N ARG A 92 5.68 -4.90 7.90
CA ARG A 92 5.35 -6.24 7.42
C ARG A 92 5.77 -7.24 8.48
N LEU A 93 4.80 -8.00 8.94
CA LEU A 93 4.93 -8.98 10.01
C LEU A 93 4.67 -10.37 9.45
N GLU A 94 5.31 -11.38 10.01
CA GLU A 94 5.00 -12.79 9.75
C GLU A 94 4.56 -13.45 11.06
N MET A 95 3.34 -13.97 11.07
CA MET A 95 2.80 -14.70 12.21
C MET A 95 3.60 -15.97 12.44
N ILE A 96 4.06 -16.22 13.67
CA ILE A 96 4.88 -17.41 13.98
C ILE A 96 4.06 -18.70 13.84
N GLN A 97 2.78 -18.66 14.19
CA GLN A 97 1.91 -19.86 14.23
C GLN A 97 1.51 -20.35 12.83
N ASP A 98 1.18 -19.42 11.93
CA ASP A 98 0.58 -19.75 10.62
C ASP A 98 1.46 -19.33 9.44
N LEU A 99 2.62 -18.72 9.68
CA LEU A 99 3.52 -18.12 8.67
C LEU A 99 2.80 -17.12 7.73
N ARG A 100 1.68 -16.57 8.18
CA ARG A 100 0.90 -15.59 7.42
C ARG A 100 1.59 -14.23 7.49
N LYS A 101 1.83 -13.64 6.33
CA LYS A 101 2.37 -12.29 6.20
C LYS A 101 1.24 -11.28 6.32
N LEU A 102 1.42 -10.31 7.21
CA LEU A 102 0.48 -9.24 7.51
C LEU A 102 1.14 -7.89 7.29
N THR A 103 0.45 -6.99 6.60
CA THR A 103 0.86 -5.59 6.48
C THR A 103 0.09 -4.78 7.50
N VAL A 104 0.80 -4.09 8.38
CA VAL A 104 0.23 -3.32 9.48
C VAL A 104 0.64 -1.86 9.38
N PHE A 105 -0.33 -0.96 9.43
CA PHE A 105 -0.09 0.47 9.57
C PHE A 105 0.01 0.80 11.05
N THR A 106 1.05 1.52 11.45
CA THR A 106 1.28 1.91 12.84
C THR A 106 1.63 3.40 12.95
N GLU A 107 1.82 3.86 14.17
CA GLU A 107 2.27 5.22 14.46
C GLU A 107 3.81 5.27 14.45
N ARG A 108 4.36 6.44 14.07
CA ARG A 108 5.81 6.70 14.05
C ARG A 108 6.52 6.21 15.32
N ALA A 109 5.99 6.57 16.50
CA ALA A 109 6.62 6.26 17.78
C ALA A 109 6.71 4.75 18.07
N ARG A 110 5.76 3.95 17.58
CA ARG A 110 5.82 2.49 17.67
C ARG A 110 6.75 1.93 16.61
N TRP A 111 6.65 2.44 15.37
CA TRP A 111 7.49 2.01 14.26
C TRP A 111 8.98 2.19 14.56
N GLU A 112 9.40 3.32 15.12
CA GLU A 112 10.82 3.57 15.45
C GLU A 112 11.38 2.59 16.49
N LYS A 113 10.55 2.14 17.45
CA LYS A 113 10.94 1.16 18.48
C LYS A 113 11.12 -0.25 17.92
N LEU A 114 10.38 -0.60 16.87
CA LEU A 114 10.43 -1.92 16.26
C LEU A 114 11.72 -2.13 15.48
N LYS A 115 12.32 -3.30 15.61
CA LYS A 115 13.49 -3.72 14.81
C LYS A 115 13.10 -4.86 13.88
N VAL A 116 13.74 -4.92 12.72
CA VAL A 116 13.59 -6.08 11.83
C VAL A 116 14.18 -7.31 12.53
N GLY A 117 13.45 -8.43 12.50
CA GLY A 117 13.73 -9.66 13.23
C GLY A 117 13.18 -9.70 14.65
N ASP A 118 12.59 -8.62 15.14
CA ASP A 118 12.02 -8.56 16.50
C ASP A 118 10.71 -9.35 16.60
N ARG A 119 10.46 -9.96 17.77
CA ARG A 119 9.20 -10.68 18.04
C ARG A 119 8.24 -9.77 18.77
N VAL A 120 7.06 -9.58 18.18
CA VAL A 120 6.04 -8.67 18.66
C VAL A 120 4.73 -9.40 18.89
N LYS A 121 3.98 -8.95 19.89
CA LYS A 121 2.63 -9.41 20.11
C LYS A 121 1.67 -8.60 19.24
N VAL A 122 0.89 -9.30 18.45
CA VAL A 122 -0.10 -8.70 17.56
C VAL A 122 -1.49 -9.12 17.95
N THR A 123 -2.43 -8.19 17.80
CA THR A 123 -3.85 -8.40 18.02
C THR A 123 -4.58 -8.07 16.75
N TYR A 124 -5.37 -9.00 16.23
CA TYR A 124 -6.06 -8.83 14.96
C TYR A 124 -7.54 -9.21 15.05
N ARG A 125 -8.35 -8.60 14.19
CA ARG A 125 -9.77 -8.94 14.01
C ARG A 125 -9.92 -9.78 12.76
N GLN A 126 -10.45 -10.99 12.94
CA GLN A 126 -10.67 -11.94 11.87
C GLN A 126 -12.18 -12.12 11.64
N GLY A 127 -12.60 -12.07 10.38
CA GLY A 127 -13.96 -12.39 9.97
C GLY A 127 -14.28 -13.85 10.28
N LYS A 128 -15.38 -14.08 10.99
CA LYS A 128 -15.80 -15.41 11.48
C LYS A 128 -16.03 -16.41 10.35
N TYR A 129 -16.51 -15.95 9.20
CA TYR A 129 -16.89 -16.80 8.08
C TYR A 129 -15.91 -16.74 6.90
N THR A 130 -15.24 -15.60 6.70
CA THR A 130 -14.32 -15.41 5.58
C THR A 130 -12.86 -15.71 5.95
N GLY A 131 -12.53 -15.76 7.24
CA GLY A 131 -11.15 -15.88 7.71
C GLY A 131 -10.26 -14.68 7.37
N SER A 132 -10.81 -13.65 6.70
CA SER A 132 -10.11 -12.42 6.34
C SER A 132 -9.75 -11.62 7.59
N ILE A 133 -8.58 -10.99 7.58
CA ILE A 133 -8.15 -10.11 8.66
C ILE A 133 -8.54 -8.68 8.30
N TRP A 134 -9.32 -8.05 9.18
CA TRP A 134 -9.90 -6.72 8.96
C TRP A 134 -9.09 -5.61 9.61
N SER A 135 -8.40 -5.92 10.71
CA SER A 135 -7.60 -4.94 11.43
C SER A 135 -6.51 -5.66 12.20
N VAL A 136 -5.33 -5.07 12.26
CA VAL A 136 -4.19 -5.56 13.05
C VAL A 136 -3.66 -4.41 13.88
N ASN A 137 -3.33 -4.68 15.14
CA ASN A 137 -2.65 -3.78 16.04
C ASN A 137 -1.44 -4.49 16.63
N ILE A 138 -0.35 -3.75 16.78
CA ILE A 138 0.86 -4.19 17.47
C ILE A 138 0.77 -3.64 18.90
N ASP A 139 0.88 -4.53 19.88
CA ASP A 139 0.86 -4.18 21.31
C ASP A 139 2.24 -3.69 21.76
#